data_AF-A0A1S2MF23-F1
#
_entry.id   AF-A0A1S2MF23-F1
#
_cell.length_a   1.000
_cell.length_b   1.000
_cell.length_c   1.000
_cell.angle_alpha   90.00
_cell.angle_beta   90.00
_cell.angle_gamma   90.00
#
_symmetry.space_group_name_H-M   'P 1'
#
loop_
_entity.id
_entity.type
_entity.pdbx_description
1 polymer ?
#
loop_
_entity_poly.entity_id
_entity_poly.type
_entity_poly.pdbx_seq_one_letter_code
_entity_poly.pdbx_strand_id
1 'polypeptide(L)'
;MRKFKIGILLFFLLAPHQFAFGYDETIIAEKYLPKFKEVEDQAVMMLNHLINEAYIEYEVKKEKGELTLPILFSYIEKGNKLETEVDLVFQGLLDEMKAEIKAKGLQEDLANQYEMRYLKSKRKNKLQILKNITFEGPGISFERKY
;
A
#
# COMPACT_ATOMS: atom_id res chain seq x y z
N MET A 1 -16.53 14.75 52.44
CA MET A 1 -16.86 16.02 51.74
C MET A 1 -15.56 16.57 51.18
N ARG A 2 -15.37 16.53 49.86
CA ARG A 2 -15.50 17.63 48.89
C ARG A 2 -14.30 18.59 48.79
N LYS A 3 -13.59 18.43 47.65
CA LYS A 3 -13.13 19.46 46.67
C LYS A 3 -11.89 20.28 47.10
N PHE A 4 -10.88 20.51 46.25
CA PHE A 4 -10.96 21.38 45.07
C PHE A 4 -9.92 21.08 43.97
N LYS A 5 -10.32 21.45 42.75
CA LYS A 5 -9.63 21.40 41.46
C LYS A 5 -8.61 22.55 41.29
N ILE A 6 -7.94 22.53 40.12
CA ILE A 6 -7.22 23.60 39.37
C ILE A 6 -5.71 23.51 39.59
N GLY A 7 -4.83 23.46 38.59
CA GLY A 7 -4.92 23.56 37.13
C GLY A 7 -3.48 23.50 36.59
N ILE A 8 -3.24 22.76 35.51
CA ILE A 8 -2.78 23.28 34.21
C ILE A 8 -1.41 24.01 34.27
N LEU A 9 -0.35 23.43 33.71
CA LEU A 9 0.16 23.79 32.36
C LEU A 9 1.63 23.34 32.12
N LEU A 10 1.84 22.67 30.99
CA LEU A 10 3.03 22.64 30.11
C LEU A 10 4.40 22.21 30.70
N PHE A 11 4.89 21.06 30.19
CA PHE A 11 5.92 21.13 29.16
C PHE A 11 5.84 19.92 28.22
N PHE A 12 5.55 20.21 26.95
CA PHE A 12 5.75 19.31 25.82
C PHE A 12 7.23 18.92 25.76
N LEU A 13 7.56 17.64 25.86
CA LEU A 13 8.82 17.11 25.33
C LEU A 13 8.56 15.74 24.71
N LEU A 14 8.90 15.65 23.43
CA LEU A 14 8.85 14.48 22.58
C LEU A 14 9.44 13.26 23.29
N ALA A 15 8.66 12.18 23.39
CA ALA A 15 9.20 10.84 23.43
C ALA A 15 8.64 10.07 22.22
N PRO A 16 9.51 9.49 21.37
CA PRO A 16 9.02 8.58 20.34
C PRO A 16 8.30 7.45 21.07
N HIS A 17 7.06 7.15 20.69
CA HIS A 17 6.41 5.93 21.15
C HIS A 17 7.17 4.75 20.52
N GLN A 18 8.28 4.36 21.15
CA GLN A 18 8.85 3.05 20.98
C GLN A 18 7.86 2.10 21.64
N PHE A 19 6.92 1.57 20.85
CA PHE A 19 6.18 0.40 21.24
C PHE A 19 7.22 -0.69 21.49
N ALA A 20 7.40 -1.06 22.76
CA ALA A 20 8.23 -2.20 23.13
C ALA A 20 7.51 -3.45 22.64
N PHE A 21 7.85 -3.89 21.43
CA PHE A 21 7.32 -5.13 20.87
C PHE A 21 7.82 -6.31 21.72
N GLY A 22 6.94 -7.25 22.04
CA GLY A 22 7.35 -8.54 22.58
C GLY A 22 8.26 -9.27 21.57
N TYR A 23 9.18 -10.12 22.05
CA TYR A 23 10.08 -10.91 21.18
C TYR A 23 9.31 -11.65 20.08
N ASP A 24 8.15 -12.24 20.42
CA ASP A 24 7.29 -12.91 19.45
C ASP A 24 6.69 -11.95 18.39
N GLU A 25 6.36 -10.72 18.76
CA GLU A 25 5.84 -9.71 17.83
C GLU A 25 6.91 -9.28 16.82
N THR A 26 8.17 -9.16 17.28
CA THR A 26 9.30 -8.86 16.38
C THR A 26 9.56 -9.98 15.38
N ILE A 27 9.48 -11.25 15.81
CA ILE A 27 9.64 -12.39 14.91
C ILE A 27 8.55 -12.44 13.84
N ILE A 28 7.30 -12.21 14.24
CA ILE A 28 6.18 -12.16 13.29
C ILE A 28 6.40 -11.01 12.29
N ALA A 29 6.80 -9.84 12.76
CA ALA A 29 7.09 -8.71 11.87
C ALA A 29 8.21 -9.04 10.87
N GLU A 30 9.33 -9.60 11.34
CA GLU A 30 10.49 -9.98 10.50
C GLU A 30 10.12 -11.02 9.45
N LYS A 31 9.18 -11.92 9.75
CA LYS A 31 8.74 -12.97 8.83
C LYS A 31 7.81 -12.44 7.73
N TYR A 32 6.86 -11.57 8.06
CA TYR A 32 5.80 -11.16 7.11
C TYR A 32 6.08 -9.83 6.41
N LEU A 33 6.80 -8.89 7.02
CA LEU A 33 7.09 -7.59 6.39
C LEU A 33 7.82 -7.72 5.04
N PRO A 34 8.86 -8.57 4.89
CA PRO A 34 9.52 -8.74 3.60
C PRO A 34 8.57 -9.30 2.53
N LYS A 35 7.68 -10.23 2.91
CA LYS A 35 6.70 -10.83 1.99
C LYS A 35 5.67 -9.81 1.51
N PHE A 36 5.11 -9.01 2.43
CA PHE A 36 4.19 -7.94 2.05
C PHE A 36 4.86 -6.91 1.15
N LYS A 37 6.13 -6.59 1.42
CA LYS A 37 6.91 -5.68 0.58
C LYS A 37 7.12 -6.25 -0.82
N GLU A 38 7.42 -7.55 -0.93
CA GLU A 38 7.60 -8.21 -2.22
C GLU A 38 6.32 -8.15 -3.06
N VAL A 39 5.15 -8.41 -2.45
CA VAL A 39 3.85 -8.27 -3.12
C VAL A 39 3.63 -6.83 -3.62
N GLU A 40 3.96 -5.83 -2.80
CA GLU A 40 3.85 -4.43 -3.20
C GLU A 40 4.81 -4.07 -4.36
N ASP A 41 6.07 -4.49 -4.28
CA ASP A 41 7.07 -4.22 -5.34
C ASP A 41 6.65 -4.87 -6.67
N GLN A 42 6.14 -6.11 -6.63
CA GLN A 42 5.63 -6.81 -7.81
C GLN A 42 4.41 -6.09 -8.40
N ALA A 43 3.46 -5.68 -7.54
CA ALA A 43 2.28 -4.94 -7.97
C ALA A 43 2.65 -3.62 -8.69
N VAL A 44 3.62 -2.87 -8.15
CA VAL A 44 4.13 -1.64 -8.77
C VAL A 44 4.79 -1.93 -10.12
N MET A 45 5.61 -2.98 -10.21
CA MET A 45 6.26 -3.37 -11.47
C MET A 45 5.23 -3.73 -12.55
N MET A 46 4.24 -4.56 -12.23
CA MET A 46 3.18 -4.96 -13.15
C MET A 46 2.31 -3.79 -13.59
N LEU A 47 2.02 -2.86 -12.68
CA LEU A 47 1.24 -1.68 -12.99
C LEU A 47 2.00 -0.71 -13.90
N ASN A 48 3.31 -0.51 -13.68
CA ASN A 48 4.15 0.27 -14.60
C ASN A 48 4.19 -0.34 -15.99
N HIS A 49 4.25 -1.68 -16.08
CA HIS A 49 4.20 -2.39 -17.35
C HIS A 49 2.88 -2.11 -18.08
N LEU A 50 1.73 -2.27 -17.40
CA LEU A 50 0.40 -1.98 -17.98
C LEU A 50 0.29 -0.53 -18.48
N ILE A 51 0.83 0.44 -17.74
CA ILE A 51 0.78 1.85 -18.14
C ILE A 51 1.65 2.10 -19.38
N ASN A 52 2.84 1.49 -19.44
CA ASN A 52 3.71 1.61 -20.60
C ASN A 52 3.08 0.98 -21.85
N GLU A 53 2.47 -0.21 -21.71
CA GLU A 53 1.70 -0.83 -22.80
C GLU A 53 0.55 0.06 -23.27
N ALA A 54 -0.22 0.64 -22.34
CA ALA A 54 -1.32 1.55 -22.65
C ALA A 54 -0.85 2.77 -23.43
N TYR A 55 0.29 3.35 -23.04
CA TYR A 55 0.87 4.51 -23.70
C TYR A 55 1.35 4.19 -25.12
N ILE A 56 2.07 3.08 -25.30
CA ILE A 56 2.54 2.64 -26.62
C ILE A 56 1.35 2.41 -27.55
N GLU A 57 0.32 1.69 -27.09
CA GLU A 57 -0.87 1.41 -27.88
C GLU A 57 -1.63 2.69 -28.24
N TYR A 58 -1.73 3.64 -27.30
CA TYR A 58 -2.33 4.95 -27.52
C TYR A 58 -1.62 5.73 -28.62
N GLU A 59 -0.30 5.89 -28.57
CA GLU A 59 0.44 6.65 -29.59
C GLU A 59 0.32 5.99 -30.97
N VAL A 60 0.43 4.65 -31.06
CA VAL A 60 0.25 3.92 -32.34
C VAL A 60 -1.15 4.14 -32.93
N LYS A 61 -2.20 4.08 -32.11
CA LYS A 61 -3.59 4.28 -32.59
C LYS A 61 -3.87 5.73 -32.96
N LYS A 62 -3.33 6.66 -32.20
CA LYS A 62 -3.41 8.11 -32.45
C LYS A 62 -2.74 8.49 -33.78
N GLU A 63 -1.54 7.98 -34.06
CA GLU A 63 -0.84 8.21 -35.33
C GLU A 63 -1.64 7.70 -36.54
N LYS A 64 -2.40 6.62 -36.36
CA LYS A 64 -3.29 6.05 -37.38
C LYS A 64 -4.65 6.75 -37.49
N GLY A 65 -4.95 7.70 -36.61
CA GLY A 65 -6.27 8.35 -36.53
C GLY A 65 -7.39 7.45 -36.03
N GLU A 66 -7.05 6.36 -35.32
CA GLU A 66 -8.03 5.44 -34.74
C GLU A 66 -8.64 6.00 -33.45
N LEU A 67 -9.83 5.51 -33.08
CA LEU A 67 -10.46 5.86 -31.81
C LEU A 67 -9.64 5.31 -30.62
N THR A 68 -9.21 6.19 -29.74
CA THR A 68 -8.35 5.87 -28.59
C THR A 68 -9.12 5.62 -27.29
N LEU A 69 -10.39 6.06 -27.21
CA LEU A 69 -11.21 5.88 -26.00
C LEU A 69 -11.37 4.41 -25.55
N PRO A 70 -11.51 3.41 -26.45
CA PRO A 70 -11.55 2.00 -26.06
C PRO A 70 -10.29 1.52 -25.33
N ILE A 71 -9.12 2.09 -25.62
CA ILE A 71 -7.85 1.76 -24.94
C ILE A 71 -7.98 2.08 -23.45
N LEU A 72 -8.51 3.26 -23.12
CA LEU A 72 -8.68 3.69 -21.73
C LEU A 72 -9.47 2.67 -20.92
N PHE A 73 -10.63 2.25 -21.43
CA PHE A 73 -11.48 1.27 -20.73
C PHE A 73 -10.81 -0.09 -20.59
N SER A 74 -10.14 -0.56 -21.65
CA SER A 74 -9.39 -1.83 -21.63
C SER A 74 -8.31 -1.85 -20.55
N TYR A 75 -7.50 -0.79 -20.44
CA TYR A 75 -6.43 -0.74 -19.43
C TYR A 75 -6.95 -0.45 -18.01
N ILE A 76 -8.09 0.23 -17.85
CA ILE A 76 -8.78 0.32 -16.56
C ILE A 76 -9.21 -1.08 -16.09
N GLU A 77 -9.77 -1.89 -16.98
CA GLU A 77 -10.18 -3.26 -16.66
C GLU A 77 -8.98 -4.14 -16.28
N LYS A 78 -7.90 -4.10 -17.09
CA LYS A 78 -6.64 -4.80 -16.77
C LYS A 78 -6.07 -4.36 -15.41
N GLY A 79 -6.10 -3.06 -15.11
CA GLY A 79 -5.65 -2.52 -13.84
C GLY A 79 -6.49 -3.01 -12.65
N ASN A 80 -7.82 -3.04 -12.78
CA ASN A 80 -8.72 -3.56 -11.75
C ASN A 80 -8.50 -5.06 -11.50
N LYS A 81 -8.24 -5.82 -12.57
CA LYS A 81 -7.92 -7.24 -12.47
C LYS A 81 -6.61 -7.45 -11.71
N LEU A 82 -5.55 -6.72 -12.06
CA LEU A 82 -4.29 -6.73 -11.33
C LEU A 82 -4.48 -6.37 -9.86
N GLU A 83 -5.24 -5.32 -9.56
CA GLU A 83 -5.55 -4.90 -8.19
C GLU A 83 -6.21 -6.04 -7.39
N THR A 84 -7.15 -6.75 -8.01
CA THR A 84 -7.84 -7.89 -7.39
C THR A 84 -6.89 -9.07 -7.12
N GLU A 85 -6.02 -9.40 -8.08
CA GLU A 85 -5.05 -10.49 -7.93
C GLU A 85 -4.04 -10.20 -6.81
N VAL A 86 -3.53 -8.96 -6.74
CA VAL A 86 -2.62 -8.52 -5.68
C VAL A 86 -3.32 -8.53 -4.31
N ASP A 87 -4.57 -8.06 -4.24
CA ASP A 87 -5.35 -8.10 -3.00
C ASP A 87 -5.54 -9.54 -2.50
N LEU A 88 -5.80 -10.51 -3.38
CA LEU A 88 -5.93 -11.92 -2.99
C LEU A 88 -4.63 -12.48 -2.40
N VAL A 89 -3.49 -12.19 -3.00
CA VAL A 89 -2.18 -12.63 -2.47
C VAL A 89 -1.90 -11.97 -1.12
N PHE A 90 -2.16 -10.66 -1.00
CA PHE A 90 -1.97 -9.94 0.26
C PHE A 90 -2.86 -10.50 1.37
N GLN A 91 -4.15 -10.75 1.10
CA GLN A 91 -5.08 -11.30 2.07
C GLN A 91 -4.67 -12.71 2.51
N GLY A 92 -4.19 -13.56 1.59
CA GLY A 92 -3.64 -14.87 1.95
C GLY A 92 -2.48 -14.78 2.95
N LEU A 93 -1.52 -13.87 2.71
CA LEU A 93 -0.41 -13.62 3.64
C LEU A 93 -0.88 -13.05 4.99
N LEU A 94 -1.90 -12.19 4.98
CA LEU A 94 -2.48 -11.63 6.19
C LEU A 94 -3.19 -12.72 7.01
N ASP A 95 -3.89 -13.63 6.37
CA ASP A 95 -4.55 -14.77 7.03
C ASP A 95 -3.54 -15.74 7.64
N GLU A 96 -2.43 -16.03 6.95
CA GLU A 96 -1.30 -16.77 7.51
C GLU A 96 -0.75 -16.11 8.78
N MET A 97 -0.54 -14.79 8.72
CA MET A 97 -0.05 -14.00 9.84
C MET A 97 -1.03 -14.01 11.03
N LYS A 98 -2.33 -13.82 10.77
CA LYS A 98 -3.40 -13.87 11.78
C LYS A 98 -3.44 -15.24 12.46
N ALA A 99 -3.32 -16.33 11.69
CA ALA A 99 -3.29 -17.68 12.22
C ALA A 99 -2.08 -17.91 13.15
N GLU A 100 -0.91 -17.41 12.79
CA GLU A 100 0.32 -17.55 13.60
C GLU A 100 0.28 -16.70 14.88
N ILE A 101 -0.24 -15.47 14.80
CA ILE A 101 -0.50 -14.61 15.98
C ILE A 101 -1.41 -15.35 16.98
N LYS A 102 -2.51 -15.92 16.48
CA LYS A 102 -3.46 -16.68 17.29
C LYS A 102 -2.82 -17.93 17.91
N ALA A 103 -2.03 -18.67 17.14
CA ALA A 103 -1.34 -19.88 17.64
C ALA A 103 -0.33 -19.58 18.76
N LYS A 104 0.25 -18.37 18.76
CA LYS A 104 1.17 -17.88 19.80
C LYS A 104 0.47 -17.22 20.98
N GLY A 105 -0.87 -17.14 20.98
CA GLY A 105 -1.63 -16.47 22.05
C GLY A 105 -1.41 -14.95 22.11
N LEU A 106 -0.99 -14.35 21.00
CA LEU A 106 -0.78 -12.91 20.88
C LEU A 106 -2.10 -12.18 20.61
N GLN A 107 -2.12 -10.86 20.78
CA GLN A 107 -3.31 -10.05 20.48
C GLN A 107 -3.59 -10.01 18.98
N GLU A 108 -4.82 -10.35 18.57
CA GLU A 108 -5.24 -10.35 17.16
C GLU A 108 -5.09 -8.97 16.49
N ASP A 109 -5.20 -7.88 17.26
CA ASP A 109 -5.01 -6.51 16.79
C ASP A 109 -3.61 -6.23 16.23
N LEU A 110 -2.62 -7.07 16.54
CA LEU A 110 -1.29 -7.00 15.93
C LEU A 110 -1.33 -7.17 14.42
N ALA A 111 -2.28 -7.93 13.85
CA ALA A 111 -2.41 -8.04 12.40
C ALA A 111 -3.03 -6.79 11.76
N ASN A 112 -3.92 -6.10 12.49
CA ASN A 112 -4.69 -4.97 11.98
C ASN A 112 -3.81 -3.81 11.53
N GLN A 113 -2.67 -3.58 12.19
CA GLN A 113 -1.73 -2.53 11.79
C GLN A 113 -1.11 -2.79 10.41
N TYR A 114 -0.92 -4.05 10.02
CA TYR A 114 -0.34 -4.43 8.72
C TYR A 114 -1.37 -4.29 7.60
N GLU A 115 -2.61 -4.70 7.87
CA GLU A 115 -3.75 -4.46 6.98
C GLU A 115 -3.95 -2.96 6.70
N MET A 116 -3.94 -2.14 7.77
CA MET A 116 -4.03 -0.69 7.64
C MET A 116 -2.87 -0.09 6.85
N ARG A 117 -1.63 -0.57 7.08
CA ARG A 117 -0.45 -0.12 6.34
C ARG A 117 -0.58 -0.42 4.85
N TYR A 118 -1.04 -1.62 4.50
CA TYR A 118 -1.27 -2.01 3.12
C TYR A 118 -2.33 -1.15 2.44
N LEU A 119 -3.50 -0.96 3.05
CA LEU A 119 -4.56 -0.11 2.50
C LEU A 119 -4.08 1.33 2.29
N LYS A 120 -3.26 1.85 3.20
CA LYS A 120 -2.64 3.17 3.05
C LYS A 120 -1.65 3.20 1.89
N SER A 121 -0.79 2.20 1.76
CA SER A 121 0.18 2.12 0.65
C SER A 121 -0.51 2.00 -0.69
N LYS A 122 -1.50 1.11 -0.81
CA LYS A 122 -2.35 0.94 -1.98
C LYS A 122 -2.96 2.26 -2.44
N ARG A 123 -3.59 3.02 -1.52
CA ARG A 123 -4.14 4.35 -1.82
C ARG A 123 -3.07 5.35 -2.27
N LYS A 124 -1.92 5.38 -1.59
CA LYS A 124 -0.80 6.26 -1.93
C LYS A 124 -0.28 5.96 -3.34
N ASN A 125 -0.06 4.69 -3.67
CA ASN A 125 0.46 4.28 -4.98
C ASN A 125 -0.52 4.64 -6.10
N LYS A 126 -1.83 4.44 -5.88
CA LYS A 126 -2.87 4.86 -6.84
C LYS A 126 -2.85 6.37 -7.11
N LEU A 127 -2.74 7.18 -6.05
CA LEU A 127 -2.62 8.64 -6.19
C LEU A 127 -1.34 9.07 -6.90
N GLN A 128 -0.22 8.43 -6.58
CA GLN A 128 1.07 8.72 -7.20
C GLN A 128 1.05 8.40 -8.70
N ILE A 129 0.45 7.27 -9.08
CA ILE A 129 0.33 6.88 -10.48
C ILE A 129 -0.56 7.83 -11.25
N LEU A 130 -1.72 8.20 -10.68
CA LEU A 130 -2.60 9.20 -11.27
C LEU A 130 -1.84 10.51 -11.50
N LYS A 131 -1.10 10.99 -10.49
CA LYS A 131 -0.27 12.19 -10.59
C LYS A 131 0.75 12.08 -11.73
N ASN A 132 1.48 10.97 -11.80
CA ASN A 132 2.53 10.81 -12.80
C ASN A 132 1.94 10.79 -14.22
N ILE A 133 0.83 10.08 -14.43
CA ILE A 133 0.13 10.03 -15.73
C ILE A 133 -0.45 11.40 -16.13
N THR A 134 -0.97 12.19 -15.18
CA THR A 134 -1.62 13.49 -15.51
C THR A 134 -0.66 14.66 -15.62
N PHE A 135 0.45 14.68 -14.87
CA PHE A 135 1.30 15.88 -14.74
C PHE A 135 2.75 15.70 -15.22
N GLU A 136 3.27 14.47 -15.25
CA GLU A 136 4.71 14.22 -15.49
C GLU A 136 4.98 13.47 -16.81
N GLY A 137 3.92 13.06 -17.52
CA GLY A 137 4.02 12.21 -18.71
C GLY A 137 4.28 10.73 -18.35
N PRO A 138 4.43 9.83 -19.35
CA PRO A 138 4.55 8.38 -19.12
C PRO A 138 5.85 7.93 -18.41
N GLY A 139 6.72 8.85 -17.99
CA GLY A 139 7.89 8.55 -17.17
C GLY A 139 7.53 8.48 -15.69
N ILE A 140 7.07 7.31 -15.21
CA ILE A 140 6.72 7.13 -13.80
C ILE A 140 8.01 6.92 -12.99
N SER A 141 8.52 8.01 -12.40
CA SER A 141 9.56 7.96 -11.37
C SER A 141 8.92 7.88 -9.98
N PHE A 142 9.20 6.83 -9.23
CA PHE A 142 8.86 6.74 -7.81
C PHE A 142 10.04 7.25 -6.97
N GLU A 143 10.19 8.56 -6.81
CA GLU A 143 11.11 9.08 -5.79
C GLU A 143 10.58 8.70 -4.39
N ARG A 144 11.24 7.73 -3.76
CA ARG A 144 11.03 7.41 -2.34
C ARG A 144 11.90 8.34 -1.50
N LYS A 145 11.29 9.32 -0.81
CA LYS A 145 11.90 9.89 0.39
C LYS A 145 11.72 8.89 1.54
N TYR A 146 12.85 8.35 1.99
CA TYR A 146 12.99 7.54 3.20
C TYR A 146 12.84 8.41 4.45
#